data_AF-A0A935UDI9-F1
#
_entry.id   AF-A0A935UDI9-F1
#
_cell.length_a   1.000
_cell.length_b   1.000
_cell.length_c   1.000
_cell.angle_alpha   90.00
_cell.angle_beta   90.00
_cell.angle_gamma   90.00
#
_symmetry.space_group_name_H-M   'P 1'
#
loop_
_entity.id
_entity.type
_entity.pdbx_description
1 polymer ?
#
loop_
_entity_poly.entity_id
_entity_poly.type
_entity_poly.pdbx_seq_one_letter_code
_entity_poly.pdbx_strand_id
1 'polypeptide(L)'
;MSLARPLLATACAFVCALPLASPGADAERGRALYEQRCDSCHAESVHGRAKREANGFESLRGWVRRWSGNLGLKWSAEEIDDVSLYLNGRYYRFACPPDTCRKSGAAGGAPQFTAIGSTGAS
;
A
#
# COMPACT_ATOMS: atom_id res chain seq x y z
N MET A 1 -64.59 -22.51 8.21
CA MET A 1 -64.26 -21.13 8.64
C MET A 1 -63.30 -21.26 9.81
N SER A 2 -61.99 -21.22 9.56
CA SER A 2 -60.97 -21.28 10.62
C SER A 2 -59.85 -20.32 10.24
N LEU A 3 -59.70 -19.27 11.03
CA LEU A 3 -58.62 -18.30 10.99
C LEU A 3 -57.64 -18.63 12.11
N ALA A 4 -56.34 -18.71 11.80
CA ALA A 4 -55.26 -18.56 12.76
C ALA A 4 -54.03 -18.03 11.99
N ARG A 5 -54.00 -16.72 11.77
CA ARG A 5 -53.06 -15.74 12.35
C ARG A 5 -51.57 -16.06 12.10
N PRO A 6 -50.88 -15.23 11.30
CA PRO A 6 -49.49 -15.45 10.91
C PRO A 6 -48.56 -15.12 12.07
N LEU A 7 -47.59 -16.02 12.33
CA LEU A 7 -46.45 -15.70 13.16
C LEU A 7 -45.58 -14.69 12.40
N LEU A 8 -45.61 -13.43 12.84
CA LEU A 8 -44.63 -12.42 12.48
C LEU A 8 -43.26 -12.91 12.97
N ALA A 9 -42.45 -13.43 12.06
CA ALA A 9 -41.03 -13.65 12.29
C ALA A 9 -40.30 -12.31 12.10
N THR A 10 -40.21 -11.52 13.17
CA THR A 10 -39.38 -10.32 13.18
C THR A 10 -37.92 -10.74 13.21
N ALA A 11 -37.30 -10.88 12.04
CA ALA A 11 -35.86 -11.06 11.92
C ALA A 11 -35.17 -9.73 12.27
N CYS A 12 -34.57 -9.66 13.47
CA CYS A 12 -33.65 -8.59 13.82
C CYS A 12 -32.44 -8.63 12.86
N ALA A 13 -32.45 -7.77 11.85
CA ALA A 13 -31.29 -7.50 11.02
C ALA A 13 -30.24 -6.76 11.88
N PHE A 14 -29.32 -7.52 12.47
CA PHE A 14 -28.10 -6.96 13.05
C PHE A 14 -27.19 -6.50 11.90
N VAL A 15 -27.44 -5.30 11.37
CA VAL A 15 -26.49 -4.63 10.48
C VAL A 15 -25.36 -4.09 11.35
N CYS A 16 -24.31 -4.90 11.51
CA CYS A 16 -23.03 -4.44 12.04
C CYS A 16 -22.41 -3.48 11.02
N ALA A 17 -22.61 -2.17 11.21
CA ALA A 17 -21.88 -1.14 10.48
C ALA A 17 -20.44 -1.14 10.98
N LEU A 18 -19.58 -1.95 10.36
CA LEU A 18 -18.14 -1.86 10.54
C LEU A 18 -17.66 -0.53 9.96
N PRO A 19 -16.89 0.28 10.70
CA PRO A 19 -16.29 1.47 10.14
C PRO A 19 -15.29 1.01 9.07
N LEU A 20 -15.50 1.43 7.81
CA LEU A 20 -14.45 1.41 6.80
C LEU A 20 -13.41 2.47 7.18
N ALA A 21 -12.59 2.17 8.18
CA ALA A 21 -11.30 2.83 8.30
C ALA A 21 -10.50 2.36 7.09
N SER A 22 -10.38 3.20 6.07
CA SER A 22 -9.43 2.93 4.98
C SER A 22 -8.05 3.07 5.61
N PRO A 23 -7.33 1.95 5.85
CA PRO A 23 -5.97 2.06 6.33
C PRO A 23 -5.16 2.77 5.25
N GLY A 24 -3.96 3.17 5.61
CA GLY A 24 -3.11 3.80 4.66
C GLY A 24 -2.75 3.07 3.41
N ALA A 25 -1.92 3.78 2.64
CA ALA A 25 -1.01 3.11 1.76
C ALA A 25 -0.28 2.00 2.56
N ASP A 26 -0.33 0.80 2.00
CA ASP A 26 0.13 -0.45 2.56
C ASP A 26 1.30 -0.96 1.70
N ALA A 27 2.51 -0.85 2.24
CA ALA A 27 3.72 -1.17 1.51
C ALA A 27 3.83 -2.67 1.17
N GLU A 28 3.27 -3.57 1.97
CA GLU A 28 3.34 -5.01 1.70
C GLU A 28 2.37 -5.39 0.58
N ARG A 29 1.16 -4.81 0.56
CA ARG A 29 0.26 -4.94 -0.60
C ARG A 29 0.91 -4.36 -1.85
N GLY A 30 1.52 -3.19 -1.74
CA GLY A 30 2.24 -2.54 -2.84
C GLY A 30 3.40 -3.39 -3.39
N ARG A 31 4.14 -4.06 -2.51
CA ARG A 31 5.19 -5.01 -2.88
C ARG A 31 4.64 -6.16 -3.72
N ALA A 32 3.58 -6.82 -3.24
CA ALA A 32 2.99 -7.95 -3.93
C ALA A 32 2.49 -7.57 -5.33
N LEU A 33 1.85 -6.41 -5.46
CA LEU A 33 1.40 -5.87 -6.75
C LEU A 33 2.57 -5.59 -7.70
N TYR A 34 3.64 -4.97 -7.19
CA TYR A 34 4.83 -4.66 -7.98
C TYR A 34 5.53 -5.92 -8.50
N GLU A 35 5.83 -6.87 -7.61
CA GLU A 35 6.59 -8.09 -7.95
C GLU A 35 5.86 -8.95 -8.99
N GLN A 36 4.52 -8.95 -8.99
CA GLN A 36 3.73 -9.71 -9.95
C GLN A 36 3.63 -9.06 -11.34
N ARG A 37 3.70 -7.72 -11.42
CA ARG A 37 3.25 -6.98 -12.62
C ARG A 37 4.31 -6.09 -13.25
N CYS A 38 5.21 -5.53 -12.46
CA CYS A 38 6.16 -4.51 -12.92
C CYS A 38 7.57 -5.06 -13.12
N ASP A 39 7.94 -6.11 -12.38
CA ASP A 39 9.27 -6.74 -12.45
C ASP A 39 9.43 -7.72 -13.63
N SER A 40 8.31 -8.13 -14.25
CA SER A 40 8.29 -9.13 -15.32
C SER A 40 8.88 -8.65 -16.64
N CYS A 41 8.81 -7.34 -16.92
CA CYS A 41 9.36 -6.75 -18.15
C CYS A 41 10.72 -6.09 -17.91
N HIS A 42 10.98 -5.59 -16.70
CA HIS A 42 12.24 -4.96 -16.35
C HIS A 42 12.46 -5.06 -14.83
N ALA A 43 13.69 -5.40 -14.43
CA ALA A 43 14.04 -5.52 -13.03
C ALA A 43 14.55 -4.20 -12.41
N GLU A 44 15.10 -4.27 -11.19
CA GLU A 44 15.61 -3.17 -10.36
C GLU A 44 16.44 -2.10 -11.10
N SER A 45 17.07 -2.45 -12.23
CA SER A 45 17.77 -1.55 -13.15
C SER A 45 17.03 -0.25 -13.49
N VAL A 46 15.70 -0.27 -13.63
CA VAL A 46 14.90 0.92 -13.99
C VAL A 46 14.75 1.92 -12.84
N HIS A 47 14.98 1.47 -11.61
CA HIS A 47 14.93 2.32 -10.41
C HIS A 47 16.30 2.89 -10.03
N GLY A 48 17.35 2.45 -10.73
CA GLY A 48 18.72 2.90 -10.54
C GLY A 48 18.90 4.41 -10.79
N ARG A 49 19.79 5.03 -10.03
CA ARG A 49 20.00 6.50 -10.05
C ARG A 49 20.23 7.08 -11.45
N ALA A 50 20.95 6.38 -12.32
CA ALA A 50 21.25 6.82 -13.68
C ALA A 50 20.06 6.78 -14.66
N LYS A 51 19.00 6.04 -14.33
CA LYS A 51 17.81 5.83 -15.17
C LYS A 51 16.52 6.32 -14.50
N ARG A 52 16.65 6.97 -13.34
CA ARG A 52 15.54 7.45 -12.55
C ARG A 52 14.91 8.68 -13.20
N GLU A 53 13.67 8.52 -13.69
CA GLU A 53 12.89 9.65 -14.24
C GLU A 53 12.05 10.37 -13.19
N ALA A 54 11.56 9.66 -12.17
CA ALA A 54 10.79 10.30 -11.10
C ALA A 54 11.68 11.22 -10.26
N ASN A 55 11.21 12.44 -9.98
CA ASN A 55 11.95 13.47 -9.23
C ASN A 55 11.30 13.85 -7.88
N GLY A 56 10.28 13.09 -7.47
CA GLY A 56 9.57 13.28 -6.20
C GLY A 56 8.48 12.22 -6.02
N PHE A 57 7.84 12.18 -4.85
CA PHE A 57 6.82 11.17 -4.54
C PHE A 57 5.60 11.25 -5.48
N GLU A 58 5.06 12.45 -5.74
CA GLU A 58 3.94 12.61 -6.68
C GLU A 58 4.31 12.24 -8.12
N SER A 59 5.55 12.53 -8.54
CA SER A 59 6.05 12.09 -9.85
C SER A 59 6.11 10.57 -9.92
N LEU A 60 6.66 9.91 -8.89
CA LEU A 60 6.69 8.45 -8.78
C LEU A 60 5.27 7.86 -8.85
N ARG A 61 4.33 8.42 -8.10
CA ARG A 61 2.92 8.04 -8.13
C ARG A 61 2.31 8.17 -9.52
N GLY A 62 2.63 9.26 -10.24
CA GLY A 62 2.24 9.46 -11.62
C GLY A 62 2.78 8.38 -12.56
N TRP A 63 4.02 7.95 -12.37
CA TRP A 63 4.62 6.84 -13.12
C TRP A 63 3.92 5.50 -12.86
N VAL A 64 3.64 5.18 -11.59
CA VAL A 64 2.90 3.96 -11.24
C VAL A 64 1.52 3.95 -11.89
N ARG A 65 0.79 5.07 -11.84
CA ARG A 65 -0.53 5.21 -12.50
C ARG A 65 -0.44 5.02 -14.01
N ARG A 66 0.57 5.62 -14.66
CA ARG A 66 0.80 5.49 -16.09
C ARG A 66 1.02 4.02 -16.49
N TRP A 67 1.91 3.32 -15.77
CA TRP A 67 2.23 1.93 -16.08
C TRP A 67 1.08 0.97 -15.76
N SER A 68 0.33 1.21 -14.69
CA SER A 68 -0.91 0.48 -14.42
C SER A 68 -1.90 0.57 -15.58
N GLY A 69 -2.04 1.75 -16.19
CA GLY A 69 -2.83 1.96 -17.39
C GLY A 69 -2.27 1.24 -18.63
N ASN A 70 -0.97 1.40 -18.90
CA ASN A 70 -0.31 0.78 -20.07
C ASN A 70 -0.36 -0.75 -20.04
N LEU A 71 -0.31 -1.35 -18.85
CA LEU A 71 -0.40 -2.79 -18.64
C LEU A 71 -1.85 -3.29 -18.50
N GLY A 72 -2.85 -2.39 -18.58
CA GLY A 72 -4.26 -2.74 -18.49
C GLY A 72 -4.72 -3.21 -17.10
N LEU A 73 -3.92 -2.97 -16.05
CA LEU A 73 -4.20 -3.41 -14.67
C LEU A 73 -5.34 -2.61 -14.04
N LYS A 74 -5.46 -1.32 -14.40
CA LYS A 74 -6.51 -0.40 -13.93
C LYS A 74 -6.60 -0.32 -12.40
N TRP A 75 -5.45 -0.22 -11.75
CA TRP A 75 -5.38 -0.12 -10.28
C TRP A 75 -6.14 1.09 -9.73
N SER A 76 -6.75 0.91 -8.56
CA SER A 76 -7.42 1.97 -7.82
C SER A 76 -6.41 3.00 -7.30
N ALA A 77 -6.89 4.16 -6.84
CA ALA A 77 -6.02 5.18 -6.26
C ALA A 77 -5.23 4.64 -5.04
N GLU A 78 -5.88 3.79 -4.24
CA GLU A 78 -5.27 3.15 -3.07
C GLU A 78 -4.16 2.18 -3.49
N GLU A 79 -4.40 1.33 -4.48
CA GLU A 79 -3.38 0.40 -5.02
C GLU A 79 -2.18 1.16 -5.63
N ILE A 80 -2.44 2.28 -6.30
CA ILE A 80 -1.38 3.17 -6.78
C ILE A 80 -0.56 3.72 -5.60
N ASP A 81 -1.22 4.13 -4.51
CA ASP A 81 -0.54 4.68 -3.33
C ASP A 81 0.30 3.61 -2.62
N ASP A 82 -0.21 2.37 -2.52
CA ASP A 82 0.51 1.23 -1.95
C ASP A 82 1.81 0.94 -2.69
N VAL A 83 1.73 0.80 -4.03
CA VAL A 83 2.89 0.51 -4.88
C VAL A 83 3.87 1.66 -4.84
N SER A 84 3.38 2.90 -4.86
CA SER A 84 4.22 4.11 -4.76
C SER A 84 4.96 4.18 -3.43
N LEU A 85 4.29 3.84 -2.33
CA LEU A 85 4.89 3.75 -1.02
C LEU A 85 5.99 2.69 -0.98
N TYR A 86 5.71 1.48 -1.46
CA TYR A 86 6.69 0.40 -1.53
C TYR A 86 7.92 0.82 -2.35
N LEU A 87 7.73 1.31 -3.57
CA LEU A 87 8.82 1.75 -4.44
C LEU A 87 9.62 2.87 -3.80
N ASN A 88 8.96 3.83 -3.16
CA ASN A 88 9.63 4.91 -2.45
C ASN A 88 10.49 4.38 -1.29
N GLY A 89 9.94 3.45 -0.52
CA GLY A 89 10.59 2.77 0.59
C GLY A 89 11.63 1.72 0.19
N ARG A 90 11.71 1.31 -1.08
CA ARG A 90 12.74 0.38 -1.54
C ARG A 90 13.86 1.09 -2.29
N TYR A 91 13.51 2.00 -3.20
CA TYR A 91 14.45 2.59 -4.16
C TYR A 91 14.58 4.10 -4.06
N TYR A 92 13.49 4.86 -3.88
CA TYR A 92 13.53 6.31 -4.17
C TYR A 92 13.90 7.21 -3.00
N ARG A 93 13.40 6.94 -1.79
CA ARG A 93 13.64 7.74 -0.57
C ARG A 93 13.20 9.21 -0.65
N PHE A 94 12.18 9.52 -1.45
CA PHE A 94 11.60 10.86 -1.49
C PHE A 94 10.82 11.19 -0.22
N ALA A 95 10.73 12.49 0.08
CA ALA A 95 9.80 13.00 1.07
C ALA A 95 8.38 12.62 0.66
N CYS A 96 7.69 11.90 1.54
CA CYS A 96 6.35 11.41 1.28
C CYS A 96 5.31 12.29 1.96
N PRO A 97 4.22 12.67 1.26
CA PRO A 97 3.12 13.41 1.85
C PRO A 97 2.51 12.66 3.05
N PRO A 98 2.22 13.37 4.16
CA PRO A 98 1.74 12.74 5.38
C PRO A 98 0.36 12.08 5.19
N ASP A 99 -0.50 12.60 4.35
CA ASP A 99 -1.81 11.99 4.02
C ASP A 99 -1.67 10.59 3.39
N THR A 100 -0.58 10.34 2.66
CA THR A 100 -0.27 9.05 2.05
C THR A 100 0.56 8.17 2.99
N CYS A 101 1.57 8.72 3.67
CA CYS A 101 2.53 7.96 4.49
C CYS A 101 2.21 7.86 6.00
N ARG A 102 1.47 8.80 6.61
CA ARG A 102 0.98 8.65 8.02
C ARG A 102 0.00 7.50 8.15
N LYS A 103 -0.60 7.18 7.02
CA LYS A 103 -1.55 6.13 6.78
C LYS A 103 -0.86 4.73 6.95
N SER A 104 0.46 4.64 6.83
CA SER A 104 1.28 3.44 7.06
C SER A 104 1.66 3.30 8.55
N GLY A 105 0.66 3.01 9.38
CA GLY A 105 0.78 2.92 10.83
C GLY A 105 0.47 1.55 11.40
N ALA A 106 0.78 0.45 10.71
CA ALA A 106 0.84 -0.90 11.28
C ALA A 106 1.54 -1.84 10.29
N ALA A 107 2.53 -2.61 10.77
CA ALA A 107 3.24 -3.68 10.06
C ALA A 107 4.25 -3.25 8.98
N GLY A 108 5.28 -2.50 9.39
CA GLY A 108 6.53 -2.37 8.64
C GLY A 108 7.65 -2.10 9.61
N GLY A 109 8.18 -3.17 10.22
CA GLY A 109 9.29 -3.07 11.18
C GLY A 109 10.42 -2.25 10.59
N ALA A 110 10.76 -1.14 11.25
CA ALA A 110 12.00 -0.44 11.00
C ALA A 110 13.16 -1.45 11.10
N PRO A 111 14.19 -1.38 10.24
CA PRO A 111 15.42 -2.09 10.54
C PRO A 111 15.93 -1.50 11.84
N GLN A 112 15.86 -2.30 12.90
CA GLN A 112 16.49 -2.00 14.18
C GLN A 112 17.99 -2.03 13.90
N PHE A 113 18.55 -0.87 13.55
CA PHE A 113 19.99 -0.65 13.62
C PHE A 113 20.34 -0.66 15.10
N THR A 114 20.56 -1.86 15.63
CA THR A 114 21.13 -2.05 16.96
C THR A 114 22.53 -1.48 16.91
N ALA A 115 22.69 -0.30 17.49
CA ALA A 115 23.99 0.20 17.89
C ALA A 115 24.55 -0.78 18.92
N ILE A 116 25.32 -1.77 18.45
CA ILE A 116 26.24 -2.53 19.28
C ILE A 116 27.35 -1.58 19.70
N GLY A 117 27.10 -0.85 20.79
CA GLY A 117 28.16 -0.35 21.63
C GLY A 117 28.88 -1.55 22.23
N SER A 118 30.16 -1.68 21.92
CA SER A 118 31.07 -2.49 22.72
C SER A 118 32.24 -1.61 23.15
N THR A 119 32.23 -1.33 24.44
CA THR A 119 33.38 -0.91 25.22
C THR A 119 34.44 -2.01 25.22
N GLY A 120 35.70 -1.62 25.14
CA GLY A 120 36.89 -2.45 25.37
C GLY A 120 38.12 -1.62 25.00
N ALA A 121 38.73 -0.83 25.90
CA ALA A 121 39.54 -1.25 27.04
C ALA A 121 40.65 -2.23 26.63
N SER A 122 41.81 -1.67 26.27
CA SER A 122 43.15 -2.13 26.63
C SER A 122 44.11 -0.95 26.49
#